data_AF-A0A4S1CFG7-F1
#
_entry.id   AF-A0A4S1CFG7-F1
#
_cell.length_a   1.000
_cell.length_b   1.000
_cell.length_c   1.000
_cell.angle_alpha   90.00
_cell.angle_beta   90.00
_cell.angle_gamma   90.00
#
_symmetry.space_group_name_H-M   'P 1'
#
loop_
_entity.id
_entity.type
_entity.pdbx_description
1 polymer ?
#
loop_
_entity_poly.entity_id
_entity_poly.type
_entity_poly.pdbx_seq_one_letter_code
_entity_poly.pdbx_strand_id
1 'polypeptide(L)' 'MTEMIDGKEHVTAAEAAAELSTTETKILMLLKQKALQGTLSEQGWFITRESLDSFDQDAGNPQAQLSCRTSCSSSTCGCR' A
#
# COMPACT_ATOMS: atom_id res chain seq x y z
N MET A 1 9.24 18.00 0.11
CA MET A 1 10.67 17.98 -0.15
C MET A 1 10.95 16.68 -0.84
N THR A 2 11.30 16.72 -2.13
CA THR A 2 11.73 15.53 -2.86
C THR A 2 13.13 15.14 -2.42
N GLU A 3 13.32 13.87 -2.05
CA GLU A 3 14.61 13.33 -1.66
C GLU A 3 15.05 12.18 -2.58
N MET A 4 16.36 12.10 -2.83
CA MET A 4 16.96 11.00 -3.59
C MET A 4 17.56 9.99 -2.60
N ILE A 5 16.91 8.83 -2.45
CA ILE A 5 17.35 7.74 -1.57
C ILE A 5 17.63 6.53 -2.46
N ASP A 6 18.85 5.98 -2.39
CA ASP A 6 19.33 4.86 -3.22
C ASP A 6 19.09 5.06 -4.74
N GLY A 7 19.22 6.31 -5.21
CA GLY A 7 19.03 6.68 -6.62
C GLY A 7 17.57 6.72 -7.07
N LYS A 8 16.61 6.58 -6.15
CA LYS A 8 15.18 6.73 -6.42
C LYS A 8 14.63 8.02 -5.82
N GLU A 9 13.72 8.63 -6.56
CA GLU A 9 12.97 9.79 -6.11
C GLU A 9 11.93 9.38 -5.06
N HIS A 10 11.92 10.09 -3.94
CA HIS A 10 10.97 9.91 -2.86
C HIS A 10 10.30 11.22 -2.46
N VAL A 11 9.07 11.13 -1.99
CA VAL A 11 8.33 12.24 -1.38
C VAL A 11 7.89 11.86 0.03
N THR A 12 7.63 12.86 0.86
CA THR A 12 7.15 12.62 2.23
C THR A 12 5.73 12.03 2.24
N ALA A 13 5.33 11.39 3.34
CA ALA A 13 3.95 10.92 3.51
C ALA A 13 2.91 12.05 3.38
N ALA A 14 3.25 13.26 3.84
CA ALA A 14 2.41 14.44 3.72
C ALA A 14 2.19 14.86 2.25
N GLU A 15 3.24 14.82 1.43
CA GLU A 15 3.15 15.13 0.00
C GLU A 15 2.38 14.07 -0.78
N ALA A 16 2.68 12.79 -0.51
CA ALA A 16 1.92 11.68 -1.07
C ALA A 16 0.43 11.79 -0.74
N ALA A 17 0.09 12.20 0.49
CA ALA A 17 -1.28 12.42 0.91
C ALA A 17 -1.95 13.56 0.15
N ALA A 18 -1.23 14.68 -0.06
CA ALA A 18 -1.73 15.80 -0.84
C ALA A 18 -1.98 15.41 -2.31
N GLU A 19 -1.05 14.68 -2.93
CA GLU A 19 -1.16 14.25 -4.33
C GLU A 19 -2.33 13.29 -4.56
N LEU A 20 -2.51 12.31 -3.66
CA LEU A 20 -3.62 11.35 -3.74
C LEU A 20 -4.92 11.88 -3.13
N SER A 21 -4.98 13.16 -2.74
CA SER A 21 -6.13 13.79 -2.09
C SER A 21 -6.68 12.96 -0.92
N THR A 22 -5.76 12.49 -0.07
CA THR A 22 -6.05 11.62 1.07
C THR A 22 -5.35 12.09 2.34
N THR A 23 -5.29 11.24 3.37
CA THR A 23 -4.62 11.55 4.64
C THR A 23 -3.29 10.81 4.76
N GLU A 24 -2.35 11.37 5.52
CA GLU A 24 -1.08 10.69 5.84
C GLU A 24 -1.32 9.29 6.44
N THR A 25 -2.31 9.16 7.34
CA THR A 25 -2.72 7.86 7.88
C THR A 25 -3.09 6.86 6.79
N LYS A 26 -3.82 7.28 5.75
CA LYS A 26 -4.15 6.41 4.61
C LYS A 26 -2.92 6.01 3.83
N ILE A 27 -1.94 6.90 3.64
CA ILE A 27 -0.64 6.57 3.02
C ILE A 27 0.08 5.49 3.83
N LEU A 28 0.13 5.63 5.15
CA LEU A 28 0.73 4.62 6.03
C LEU A 28 -0.02 3.28 5.96
N MET A 29 -1.35 3.30 5.85
CA MET A 29 -2.14 2.08 5.63
C MET A 29 -1.82 1.42 4.28
N LEU A 30 -1.64 2.19 3.21
CA LEU A 30 -1.28 1.68 1.88
C LEU A 30 0.12 1.07 1.86
N LEU A 31 1.09 1.67 2.56
CA LEU A 31 2.41 1.09 2.79
C LEU A 31 2.31 -0.24 3.55
N LYS A 32 1.53 -0.28 4.64
CA LYS A 32 1.28 -1.51 5.42
C LYS A 32 0.62 -2.60 4.57
N GLN A 33 -0.25 -2.22 3.62
CA GLN A 33 -0.94 -3.12 2.69
C GLN A 33 -0.08 -3.49 1.47
N LYS A 34 1.14 -2.96 1.35
CA LYS A 34 2.03 -3.11 0.18
C LYS A 34 1.43 -2.58 -1.13
N ALA A 35 0.44 -1.71 -1.04
CA ALA A 35 -0.15 -1.01 -2.19
C ALA A 35 0.72 0.18 -2.60
N LEU A 36 1.50 0.74 -1.67
CA LEU A 36 2.57 1.69 -1.93
C LEU A 36 3.92 1.12 -1.45
N GLN A 37 5.01 1.62 -2.04
CA GLN A 37 6.38 1.32 -1.62
C GLN A 37 7.07 2.58 -1.08
N GLY A 38 7.84 2.40 -0.01
CA GLY A 38 8.56 3.47 0.64
C GLY A 38 9.52 2.94 1.69
N THR A 39 10.34 3.85 2.22
CA THR A 39 11.32 3.57 3.27
C THR A 39 11.06 4.44 4.50
N LEU A 40 11.44 3.93 5.66
CA LEU A 40 11.38 4.66 6.92
C LEU A 40 12.77 5.26 7.20
N SER A 41 12.82 6.58 7.38
CA SER A 41 14.02 7.30 7.84
C SER A 41 13.78 7.93 9.22
N GLU A 42 14.78 8.61 9.77
CA GLU A 42 14.66 9.33 11.05
C GLU A 42 13.59 10.43 11.03
N GLN A 43 13.28 10.97 9.84
CA GLN A 43 12.31 12.04 9.66
C GLN A 43 10.89 11.53 9.36
N GLY A 44 10.72 10.22 9.17
CA GLY A 44 9.43 9.58 8.90
C GLY A 44 9.42 8.72 7.64
N TRP A 45 8.22 8.49 7.10
CA TRP A 45 8.03 7.67 5.92
C TRP A 45 8.21 8.46 4.62
N PHE A 46 9.03 7.90 3.73
CA PHE A 46 9.31 8.42 2.39
C PHE A 46 8.79 7.42 1.36
N ILE A 47 7.92 7.90 0.47
CA ILE A 47 7.22 7.08 -0.51
C ILE A 47 7.93 7.24 -1.85
N THR A 48 8.25 6.13 -2.51
CA THR A 48 8.86 6.15 -3.84
C THR A 48 7.91 6.78 -4.86
N ARG A 49 8.44 7.69 -5.70
CA ARG A 49 7.65 8.34 -6.75
C ARG A 49 7.07 7.34 -7.74
N GLU A 50 7.89 6.36 -8.13
CA GLU A 50 7.51 5.23 -8.99
C GLU A 50 6.24 4.51 -8.48
N SER A 51 6.14 4.30 -7.16
CA SER A 51 4.98 3.63 -6.59
C SER A 51 3.75 4.52 -6.53
N LEU A 52 3.90 5.84 -6.42
CA LEU A 52 2.77 6.78 -6.47
C LEU A 52 2.24 6.92 -7.90
N ASP A 53 3.14 7.04 -8.88
CA ASP A 53 2.77 7.19 -10.29
C ASP A 53 2.06 5.94 -10.82
N SER A 54 2.38 4.76 -10.28
CA SER A 54 1.74 3.49 -10.63
C SER A 54 0.56 3.12 -9.71
N PHE A 55 0.24 3.95 -8.71
CA PHE A 55 -0.85 3.69 -7.80
C PHE A 55 -2.19 4.01 -8.45
N ASP A 56 -2.96 2.97 -8.71
CA ASP A 56 -4.36 3.11 -9.10
C ASP A 56 -5.24 3.17 -7.83
N GLN A 57 -5.81 4.35 -7.61
CA GLN A 57 -6.62 4.67 -6.43
C GLN A 57 -7.94 3.89 -6.39
N ASP A 58 -8.45 3.45 -7.54
CA ASP A 58 -9.64 2.61 -7.67
C ASP A 58 -9.30 1.12 -7.48
N ALA A 59 -8.08 0.70 -7.86
CA ALA A 59 -7.56 -0.65 -7.61
C ALA A 59 -7.07 -0.86 -6.18
N GLY A 60 -6.77 0.22 -5.45
CA GLY A 60 -6.27 0.22 -4.07
C GLY A 60 -7.27 -0.22 -3.00
N ASN A 61 -8.41 -0.82 -3.36
CA ASN A 61 -9.29 -1.49 -2.42
C ASN A 61 -8.80 -2.93 -2.17
N PRO A 62 -8.17 -3.25 -1.02
CA PRO A 62 -7.68 -4.59 -0.71
C PRO A 62 -8.79 -5.64 -0.60
N GLN A 63 -10.08 -5.27 -0.70
CA GLN A 63 -11.17 -6.25 -0.83
C GLN A 63 -11.06 -7.09 -2.11
N ALA A 64 -10.30 -6.66 -3.12
CA ALA A 64 -10.04 -7.46 -4.32
C ALA A 64 -8.94 -8.54 -4.13
N GLN A 65 -8.10 -8.46 -3.09
CA GLN A 65 -7.05 -9.46 -2.83
C GLN A 65 -7.36 -10.42 -1.67
N LEU A 66 -8.60 -10.45 -1.19
CA LEU A 66 -9.09 -11.49 -0.28
C LEU A 66 -9.70 -12.70 -1.00
N SER A 67 -9.68 -12.74 -2.34
CA SER A 67 -10.30 -13.80 -3.13
C SER A 67 -9.31 -14.84 -3.66
N CYS A 68 -8.65 -15.59 -2.77
CA CYS A 68 -8.10 -16.95 -2.99
C CYS A 68 -7.27 -17.38 -1.75
N ARG A 69 -7.37 -18.56 -1.14
CA ARG A 69 -7.80 -19.89 -1.59
C ARG A 69 -8.31 -20.73 -0.40
N THR A 70 -9.62 -20.92 -0.28
CA THR A 70 -10.15 -22.08 0.46
C THR A 70 -11.16 -22.82 -0.41
N SER A 71 -10.70 -23.29 -1.57
CA SER A 71 -11.31 -24.46 -2.21
C SER A 71 -10.88 -25.71 -1.42
N CYS A 72 -11.43 -25.88 -0.22
CA CYS A 72 -11.50 -27.21 0.40
C CYS A 72 -12.84 -27.82 -0.01
N SER A 73 -12.88 -28.35 -1.23
CA SER A 73 -13.79 -29.42 -1.59
C SER A 73 -13.41 -30.67 -0.79
N SER A 74 -14.00 -30.85 0.39
CA SER A 74 -14.07 -32.18 0.98
C SER A 74 -15.42 -32.35 1.66
N SER A 75 -16.30 -33.03 0.94
CA SER A 75 -17.54 -33.60 1.43
C SER A 75 -17.26 -34.49 2.65
N THR A 76 -17.46 -34.01 3.86
CA THR A 76 -17.92 -34.82 5.02
C THR A 76 -18.41 -33.88 6.11
N CYS A 77 -19.72 -33.67 6.18
CA CYS A 77 -20.40 -33.16 7.36
C CYS A 77 -20.40 -34.27 8.41
N GLY A 78 -19.48 -34.18 9.39
CA GLY A 78 -19.42 -35.09 10.52
C GLY A 78 -20.13 -34.49 11.73
N CYS A 79 -21.47 -34.53 11.73
CA CYS A 79 -22.23 -34.37 12.96
C CYS A 79 -22.05 -35.64 13.79
N ARG A 80 -21.51 -35.52 15.00
CA ARG A 80 -21.78 -36.44 16.11
C ARG A 80 -22.40 -35.63 17.24
#